data_AF-A0A2D8VV98-F1
#
_entry.id   AF-A0A2D8VV98-F1
#
_cell.length_a   1.000
_cell.length_b   1.000
_cell.length_c   1.000
_cell.angle_alpha   90.00
_cell.angle_beta   90.00
_cell.angle_gamma   90.00
#
_symmetry.space_group_name_H-M   'P 1'
#
loop_
_entity.id
_entity.type
_entity.pdbx_description
1 polymer ?
#
loop_
_entity_poly.entity_id
_entity_poly.type
_entity_poly.pdbx_seq_one_letter_code
_entity_poly.pdbx_strand_id
1 'polypeptide(L)'
;MNIKNFIKIFPLKITFMGFLFLVALTSCDDENNLLVTEKEIKQTNSRFELSLKIDPDIVYSNSSTKLITSIKRLVPKDSLGSDPTMYCKLNTVGGNLDMHSELYSFNGQSYPGYLNVSISDSANSVWEGLAFFIPSLPLKDTGHISAIFDGMNLTLPIKLVPTP
;
A
#
# COMPACT_ATOMS: atom_id res chain seq x y z
N MET A 1 -81.49 -30.16 26.09
CA MET A 1 -81.78 -28.71 26.18
C MET A 1 -80.99 -28.01 25.10
N ASN A 2 -81.68 -27.21 24.29
CA ASN A 2 -81.20 -26.50 23.12
C ASN A 2 -80.48 -25.19 23.56
N ILE A 3 -79.58 -24.64 22.71
CA ILE A 3 -79.38 -23.21 22.39
C ILE A 3 -77.90 -22.77 22.23
N LYS A 4 -77.53 -22.63 20.94
CA LYS A 4 -76.91 -21.48 20.23
C LYS A 4 -75.55 -20.88 20.68
N ASN A 5 -74.62 -20.83 19.73
CA ASN A 5 -73.98 -19.63 19.11
C ASN A 5 -72.71 -20.12 18.38
N PHE A 6 -72.61 -20.26 17.06
CA PHE A 6 -72.71 -19.33 15.92
C PHE A 6 -71.65 -18.19 15.88
N ILE A 7 -70.71 -18.40 14.93
CA ILE A 7 -69.88 -17.48 14.09
C ILE A 7 -68.61 -16.81 14.68
N LYS A 8 -67.45 -17.15 14.07
CA LYS A 8 -66.58 -16.32 13.18
C LYS A 8 -65.21 -17.02 13.05
N ILE A 9 -64.92 -17.77 11.98
CA ILE A 9 -64.44 -17.32 10.64
C ILE A 9 -63.45 -16.17 10.74
N PHE A 10 -62.16 -16.44 10.50
CA PHE A 10 -61.24 -15.75 9.58
C PHE A 10 -59.85 -16.45 9.62
N PRO A 11 -59.04 -16.38 8.55
CA PRO A 11 -58.89 -17.56 7.71
C PRO A 11 -57.43 -17.96 7.45
N LEU A 12 -57.28 -19.18 6.90
CA LEU A 12 -56.35 -19.53 5.83
C LEU A 12 -54.86 -19.18 6.06
N LYS A 13 -54.12 -20.11 6.69
CA LYS A 13 -52.66 -20.18 6.51
C LYS A 13 -52.38 -20.43 5.02
N ILE A 14 -51.80 -19.42 4.38
CA ILE A 14 -51.40 -19.39 2.98
C ILE A 14 -50.35 -20.49 2.74
N THR A 15 -50.69 -21.39 1.82
CA THR A 15 -49.79 -22.40 1.27
C THR A 15 -49.06 -21.82 0.06
N PHE A 16 -47.75 -22.08 -0.01
CA PHE A 16 -46.89 -22.06 -1.21
C PHE A 16 -46.83 -20.82 -2.12
N MET A 17 -45.70 -20.12 -2.09
CA MET A 17 -44.97 -19.63 -3.28
C MET A 17 -43.60 -19.15 -2.78
N GLY A 18 -42.50 -19.86 -3.02
CA GLY A 18 -41.86 -19.92 -4.32
C GLY A 18 -40.49 -19.25 -4.18
N PHE A 19 -39.50 -20.06 -3.78
CA PHE A 19 -38.07 -19.91 -4.09
C PHE A 19 -37.59 -18.46 -4.37
N LEU A 20 -37.44 -17.65 -3.31
CA LEU A 20 -36.65 -16.43 -3.44
C LEU A 20 -35.20 -16.88 -3.60
N PHE A 21 -34.73 -16.81 -4.84
CA PHE A 21 -33.35 -16.97 -5.26
C PHE A 21 -32.51 -15.93 -4.52
N LEU A 22 -32.12 -16.25 -3.29
CA LEU A 22 -31.05 -15.58 -2.59
C LEU A 22 -29.79 -15.96 -3.37
N VAL A 23 -29.46 -15.16 -4.37
CA VAL A 23 -28.07 -15.07 -4.85
C VAL A 23 -27.30 -14.63 -3.62
N ALA A 24 -26.79 -15.62 -2.88
CA ALA A 24 -25.70 -15.40 -1.98
C ALA A 24 -24.64 -14.72 -2.85
N LEU A 25 -24.46 -13.42 -2.66
CA LEU A 25 -23.21 -12.76 -2.95
C LEU A 25 -22.21 -13.46 -2.04
N THR A 26 -21.74 -14.64 -2.46
CA THR A 26 -20.45 -15.14 -2.02
C THR A 26 -19.50 -14.09 -2.54
N SER A 27 -19.18 -13.11 -1.69
CA SER A 27 -17.91 -12.42 -1.81
C SER A 27 -16.91 -13.55 -1.98
N CYS A 28 -16.26 -13.57 -3.14
CA CYS A 28 -15.07 -14.37 -3.30
C CYS A 28 -14.14 -13.81 -2.24
N ASP A 29 -14.12 -14.43 -1.06
CA ASP A 29 -13.10 -14.15 -0.07
C ASP A 29 -11.81 -14.44 -0.81
N ASP A 30 -11.09 -13.38 -1.15
CA ASP A 30 -9.83 -13.45 -1.85
C ASP A 30 -8.78 -13.92 -0.83
N GLU A 31 -8.90 -15.18 -0.40
CA GLU A 31 -7.98 -15.84 0.54
C GLU A 31 -6.53 -15.81 0.03
N ASN A 32 -6.32 -15.53 -1.25
CA ASN A 32 -5.02 -15.48 -1.92
C ASN A 32 -4.55 -14.07 -2.30
N ASN A 33 -5.26 -13.00 -1.91
CA ASN A 33 -4.90 -11.62 -2.28
C ASN A 33 -4.70 -11.44 -3.81
N LEU A 34 -5.39 -12.22 -4.63
CA LEU A 34 -5.35 -12.18 -6.10
C LEU A 34 -5.69 -10.80 -6.68
N LEU A 35 -6.47 -10.00 -5.95
CA LEU A 35 -6.88 -8.63 -6.30
C LEU A 35 -6.14 -7.55 -5.49
N VAL A 36 -5.42 -7.93 -4.42
CA VAL A 36 -4.61 -6.99 -3.64
C VAL A 36 -3.28 -6.78 -4.36
N THR A 37 -3.29 -5.77 -5.21
CA THR A 37 -2.09 -5.33 -5.95
C THR A 37 -1.22 -4.37 -5.13
N GLU A 38 -1.73 -3.86 -4.02
CA GLU A 38 -0.93 -3.10 -3.07
C GLU A 38 0.00 -4.01 -2.27
N LYS A 39 1.27 -3.62 -2.15
CA LYS A 39 2.22 -4.29 -1.25
C LYS A 39 2.95 -3.27 -0.38
N GLU A 40 3.07 -3.59 0.90
CA GLU A 40 3.82 -2.80 1.87
C GLU A 40 4.77 -3.72 2.67
N ILE A 41 5.99 -3.24 2.91
CA ILE A 41 6.95 -3.86 3.84
C ILE A 41 7.48 -2.80 4.80
N LYS A 42 7.82 -3.23 6.03
CA LYS A 42 8.33 -2.37 7.08
C LYS A 42 9.55 -2.98 7.75
N GLN A 43 10.46 -2.12 8.20
CA GLN A 43 11.57 -2.48 9.05
C GLN A 43 11.73 -1.40 10.12
N THR A 44 12.12 -1.82 11.32
CA THR A 44 12.26 -0.93 12.47
C THR A 44 13.63 -1.13 13.11
N ASN A 45 14.27 -0.03 13.49
CA ASN A 45 15.43 -0.01 14.38
C ASN A 45 15.07 0.72 15.69
N SER A 46 16.05 1.03 16.55
CA SER A 46 15.78 1.71 17.83
C SER A 46 15.34 3.17 17.69
N ARG A 47 15.49 3.79 16.51
CA ARG A 47 15.32 5.22 16.25
C ARG A 47 14.17 5.52 15.30
N PHE A 48 13.95 4.67 14.31
CA PHE A 48 13.01 4.87 13.22
C PHE A 48 12.34 3.57 12.78
N GLU A 49 11.17 3.72 12.17
CA GLU A 49 10.52 2.71 11.34
C GLU A 49 10.53 3.23 9.89
N LEU A 50 10.98 2.39 8.96
CA LEU A 50 10.93 2.61 7.53
C LEU A 50 9.83 1.73 6.94
N SER A 51 9.00 2.30 6.08
CA SER A 51 8.02 1.59 5.27
C SER A 51 8.24 1.87 3.78
N LEU A 52 8.03 0.85 2.96
CA LEU A 52 8.03 0.93 1.51
C LEU A 52 6.74 0.31 0.99
N LYS A 53 5.97 1.07 0.20
CA LYS A 53 4.68 0.67 -0.34
C LYS A 53 4.59 0.92 -1.85
N ILE A 54 4.07 -0.06 -2.58
CA ILE A 54 3.75 0.05 -4.02
C ILE A 54 2.28 -0.24 -4.25
N ASP A 55 1.67 0.48 -5.19
CA ASP A 55 0.26 0.30 -5.55
C ASP A 55 0.01 0.77 -7.01
N PRO A 56 -0.25 -0.15 -7.96
CA PRO A 56 -0.19 -1.62 -7.87
C PRO A 56 1.25 -2.19 -7.99
N ASP A 57 1.49 -3.44 -7.60
CA ASP A 57 2.77 -4.15 -7.74
C ASP A 57 3.00 -4.78 -9.13
N ILE A 58 2.00 -4.69 -10.01
CA ILE A 58 2.05 -5.07 -11.42
C ILE A 58 2.08 -3.80 -12.27
N VAL A 59 3.07 -3.66 -13.13
CA VAL A 59 3.29 -2.47 -13.95
C VAL A 59 3.35 -2.85 -15.42
N TYR A 60 2.44 -2.28 -16.21
CA TYR A 60 2.41 -2.47 -17.66
C TYR A 60 3.44 -1.57 -18.34
N SER A 61 3.95 -1.97 -19.50
CA SER A 61 4.98 -1.21 -20.23
C SER A 61 4.59 0.22 -20.61
N ASN A 62 3.30 0.57 -20.59
CA ASN A 62 2.79 1.91 -20.86
C ASN A 62 2.21 2.62 -19.62
N SER A 63 2.45 2.09 -18.43
CA SER A 63 1.93 2.64 -17.17
C SER A 63 3.06 2.93 -16.18
N SER A 64 2.72 3.60 -15.09
CA SER A 64 3.56 3.71 -13.91
C SER A 64 2.83 3.13 -12.70
N THR A 65 3.56 2.89 -11.61
CA THR A 65 2.96 2.58 -10.31
C THR A 65 3.42 3.58 -9.25
N LYS A 66 2.54 3.85 -8.29
CA LYS A 66 2.83 4.74 -7.17
C LYS A 66 3.73 4.02 -6.18
N LEU A 67 4.76 4.74 -5.74
CA LEU A 67 5.68 4.35 -4.67
C LEU A 67 5.52 5.34 -3.52
N ILE A 68 5.25 4.83 -2.32
CA ILE A 68 5.28 5.61 -1.08
C ILE A 68 6.37 5.06 -0.18
N THR A 69 7.24 5.93 0.30
CA THR A 69 8.18 5.61 1.38
C THR A 69 7.78 6.39 2.62
N SER A 70 7.61 5.72 3.75
CA SER A 70 7.29 6.40 5.01
C SER A 70 8.42 6.19 6.01
N ILE A 71 8.79 7.24 6.72
CA ILE A 71 9.76 7.18 7.82
C ILE A 71 9.08 7.74 9.05
N LYS A 72 8.98 6.91 10.08
CA LYS A 72 8.45 7.29 11.38
C LYS A 72 9.58 7.39 12.38
N ARG A 73 9.69 8.53 13.06
CA ARG A 73 10.61 8.74 14.18
C ARG A 73 10.03 8.04 15.42
N LEU A 74 10.81 7.23 16.11
CA LEU A 74 10.35 6.48 17.29
C LEU A 74 10.77 7.12 18.62
N VAL A 75 11.83 7.93 18.60
CA VAL A 75 12.35 8.66 19.77
C VAL A 75 12.47 10.15 19.46
N PRO A 76 12.37 11.06 20.45
CA PRO A 76 12.62 12.48 20.21
C PRO A 76 13.99 12.73 19.57
N LYS A 77 14.14 13.80 18.79
CA LYS A 77 15.41 14.11 18.09
C LYS A 77 16.62 14.13 19.02
N ASP A 78 16.48 14.74 20.18
CA ASP A 78 17.57 14.86 21.15
C ASP A 78 18.02 13.50 21.74
N SER A 79 17.23 12.44 21.54
CA SER A 79 17.54 11.07 21.98
C SER A 79 18.29 10.23 20.94
N LEU A 80 18.58 10.77 19.75
CA LEU A 80 19.22 10.01 18.67
C LEU A 80 20.70 9.68 18.92
N GLY A 81 21.38 10.40 19.82
CA GLY A 81 22.79 10.25 20.16
C GLY A 81 23.78 10.72 19.08
N SER A 82 23.41 10.56 17.80
CA SER A 82 24.09 11.09 16.63
C SER A 82 23.05 11.45 15.57
N ASP A 83 23.24 12.56 14.86
CA ASP A 83 22.35 12.93 13.77
C ASP A 83 22.43 11.90 12.63
N PRO A 84 21.32 11.24 12.28
CA PRO A 84 21.28 10.35 11.13
C PRO A 84 21.37 11.18 9.86
N THR A 85 21.81 10.53 8.79
CA THR A 85 21.78 11.16 7.47
C THR A 85 20.33 11.23 7.00
N MET A 86 19.78 12.45 6.91
CA MET A 86 18.37 12.72 6.63
C MET A 86 18.02 12.64 5.13
N TYR A 87 18.44 11.55 4.47
CA TYR A 87 17.97 11.19 3.14
C TYR A 87 17.54 9.73 3.09
N CYS A 88 16.53 9.43 2.28
CA CYS A 88 16.16 8.07 1.94
C CYS A 88 16.64 7.76 0.53
N LYS A 89 17.50 6.74 0.39
CA LYS A 89 17.98 6.29 -0.92
C LYS A 89 17.01 5.26 -1.50
N LEU A 90 16.53 5.54 -2.70
CA LEU A 90 15.72 4.64 -3.51
C LEU A 90 16.56 4.08 -4.66
N ASN A 91 16.43 2.78 -4.93
CA ASN A 91 17.00 2.16 -6.11
C ASN A 91 15.95 1.32 -6.83
N THR A 92 16.18 1.08 -8.12
CA THR A 92 15.29 0.29 -8.95
C THR A 92 16.04 -0.68 -9.85
N VAL A 93 15.34 -1.76 -10.19
CA VAL A 93 15.69 -2.69 -11.27
C VAL A 93 14.48 -2.80 -12.19
N GLY A 94 14.71 -2.80 -13.50
CA GLY A 94 13.63 -2.95 -14.50
C GLY A 94 12.89 -1.67 -14.84
N GLY A 95 13.25 -0.54 -14.24
CA GLY A 95 12.63 0.76 -14.48
C GLY A 95 13.40 1.93 -13.87
N ASN A 96 12.86 3.12 -14.07
CA ASN A 96 13.34 4.38 -13.49
C ASN A 96 12.32 4.89 -12.46
N LEU A 97 12.76 5.82 -11.60
CA LEU A 97 11.88 6.55 -10.69
C LEU A 97 11.64 7.96 -11.21
N ASP A 98 10.38 8.34 -11.29
CA ASP A 98 9.94 9.73 -11.37
C ASP A 98 9.68 10.23 -9.95
N MET A 99 10.56 11.10 -9.45
CA MET A 99 10.58 11.54 -8.05
C MET A 99 9.69 12.78 -7.88
N HIS A 100 8.70 12.69 -6.99
CA HIS A 100 7.75 13.79 -6.71
C HIS A 100 7.94 14.41 -5.32
N SER A 101 8.83 13.84 -4.51
CA SER A 101 9.31 14.45 -3.27
C SER A 101 10.61 15.21 -3.48
N GLU A 102 10.87 16.16 -2.58
CA GLU A 102 12.10 16.94 -2.58
C GLU A 102 13.33 16.02 -2.58
N LEU A 103 14.26 16.30 -3.49
CA LEU A 103 15.52 15.58 -3.57
C LEU A 103 16.50 16.12 -2.54
N TYR A 104 17.25 15.21 -1.92
CA TYR A 104 18.37 15.59 -1.09
C TYR A 104 19.38 16.39 -1.94
N SER A 105 19.82 17.52 -1.41
CA SER A 105 20.84 18.36 -2.03
C SER A 105 21.99 18.63 -1.06
N PHE A 106 23.20 18.63 -1.60
CA PHE A 106 24.42 18.96 -0.87
C PHE A 106 25.30 19.84 -1.76
N ASN A 107 25.77 20.97 -1.22
CA ASN A 107 26.54 21.98 -1.96
C ASN A 107 25.88 22.44 -3.28
N GLY A 108 24.55 22.62 -3.26
CA GLY A 108 23.78 23.06 -4.43
C GLY A 108 23.62 22.01 -5.53
N GLN A 109 24.00 20.76 -5.28
CA GLN A 109 23.79 19.64 -6.19
C GLN A 109 22.69 18.73 -5.64
N SER A 110 21.65 18.47 -6.43
CA SER A 110 20.60 17.50 -6.11
C SER A 110 21.06 16.09 -6.50
N TYR A 111 20.76 15.10 -5.65
CA TYR A 111 21.16 13.71 -5.84
C TYR A 111 19.94 12.88 -6.30
N PRO A 112 19.87 12.48 -7.59
CA PRO A 112 18.80 11.61 -8.07
C PRO A 112 18.79 10.28 -7.31
N GLY A 113 17.60 9.81 -6.92
CA GLY A 113 17.49 8.61 -6.09
C GLY A 113 17.54 8.86 -4.59
N TYR A 114 17.82 10.09 -4.13
CA TYR A 114 17.92 10.42 -2.71
C TYR A 114 16.81 11.41 -2.37
N LEU A 115 15.81 10.97 -1.62
CA LEU A 115 14.74 11.83 -1.12
C LEU A 115 15.21 12.55 0.15
N ASN A 116 14.96 13.85 0.24
CA ASN A 116 15.19 14.63 1.45
C ASN A 116 14.16 14.24 2.51
N VAL A 117 14.60 13.82 3.69
CA VAL A 117 13.71 13.40 4.78
C VAL A 117 13.60 14.54 5.78
N SER A 118 12.45 15.22 5.79
CA SER A 118 12.15 16.30 6.74
C SER A 118 11.07 15.85 7.71
N ILE A 119 11.49 15.47 8.92
CA ILE A 119 10.61 14.91 9.95
C ILE A 119 10.69 15.76 11.23
N SER A 120 9.55 16.04 11.84
CA SER A 120 9.47 16.78 13.11
C SER A 120 10.28 16.11 14.23
N ASP A 121 10.72 16.92 15.18
CA ASP A 121 11.60 16.53 16.28
C ASP A 121 10.89 15.65 17.32
N SER A 122 9.55 15.66 17.36
CA SER A 122 8.75 14.86 18.27
C SER A 122 8.74 13.38 17.89
N ALA A 123 8.76 12.51 18.91
CA ALA A 123 8.53 11.08 18.71
C ALA A 123 7.17 10.83 18.02
N ASN A 124 7.12 9.75 17.24
CA ASN A 124 5.99 9.35 16.40
C ASN A 124 5.66 10.30 15.24
N SER A 125 6.47 11.33 14.98
CA SER A 125 6.38 12.09 13.73
C SER A 125 6.58 11.17 12.54
N VAL A 126 5.94 11.49 11.43
CA VAL A 126 6.00 10.73 10.17
C VAL A 126 6.34 11.68 9.04
N TRP A 127 7.26 11.24 8.19
CA TRP A 127 7.50 11.83 6.88
C TRP A 127 7.10 10.82 5.80
N GLU A 128 6.52 11.31 4.70
CA GLU A 128 6.16 10.50 3.55
C GLU A 128 6.79 11.06 2.27
N GLY A 129 7.43 10.17 1.52
CA GLY A 129 7.98 10.43 0.21
C GLY A 129 7.15 9.77 -0.89
N LEU A 130 6.93 10.49 -1.99
CA LEU A 130 6.21 10.04 -3.17
C LEU A 130 7.17 9.95 -4.36
N ALA A 131 7.07 8.84 -5.08
CA ALA A 131 7.65 8.67 -6.41
C ALA A 131 6.74 7.76 -7.26
N PHE A 132 7.05 7.66 -8.54
CA PHE A 132 6.44 6.71 -9.45
C PHE A 132 7.51 5.85 -10.10
N PHE A 133 7.27 4.54 -10.15
CA PHE A 133 8.11 3.64 -10.92
C PHE A 133 7.60 3.55 -12.35
N ILE A 134 8.50 3.75 -13.31
CA ILE A 134 8.23 3.67 -14.75
C ILE A 134 9.09 2.55 -15.34
N PRO A 135 8.50 1.51 -15.94
CA PRO A 135 9.25 0.40 -16.50
C PRO A 135 10.12 0.87 -17.67
N SER A 136 11.31 0.29 -17.79
CA SER A 136 12.19 0.53 -18.94
C SER A 136 11.90 -0.48 -20.04
N LEU A 137 12.05 -0.05 -21.30
CA LEU A 137 11.95 -0.92 -22.46
C LEU A 137 13.34 -1.27 -23.02
N PRO A 138 13.58 -2.51 -23.48
CA PRO A 138 12.68 -3.67 -23.36
C PRO A 138 12.47 -4.08 -21.90
N LEU A 139 11.30 -4.66 -21.59
CA LEU A 139 10.99 -5.12 -20.23
C LEU A 139 12.02 -6.15 -19.78
N LYS A 140 12.46 -6.02 -18.53
CA LYS A 140 13.28 -7.04 -17.87
C LYS A 140 12.41 -8.15 -17.30
N ASP A 141 12.99 -9.34 -17.12
CA ASP A 141 12.32 -10.48 -16.48
C ASP A 141 11.98 -10.21 -15.00
N THR A 142 12.72 -9.29 -14.37
CA THR A 142 12.57 -8.94 -12.95
C THR A 142 12.52 -7.43 -12.75
N GLY A 143 11.61 -6.96 -11.88
CA GLY A 143 11.56 -5.60 -11.38
C GLY A 143 11.70 -5.56 -9.86
N HIS A 144 12.39 -4.56 -9.33
CA HIS A 144 12.50 -4.34 -7.88
C HIS A 144 12.59 -2.84 -7.56
N ILE A 145 12.09 -2.47 -6.38
CA ILE A 145 12.35 -1.18 -5.74
C ILE A 145 12.92 -1.44 -4.36
N SER A 146 13.97 -0.70 -3.99
CA SER A 146 14.51 -0.71 -2.64
C SER A 146 14.45 0.67 -2.01
N ALA A 147 14.25 0.72 -0.69
CA ALA A 147 14.38 1.92 0.12
C ALA A 147 15.38 1.69 1.25
N ILE A 148 16.31 2.63 1.42
CA ILE A 148 17.39 2.54 2.39
C ILE A 148 17.39 3.82 3.22
N PHE A 149 17.25 3.66 4.53
CA PHE A 149 17.27 4.75 5.50
C PHE A 149 17.81 4.24 6.83
N ASP A 150 18.74 4.99 7.44
CA ASP A 150 19.22 4.72 8.79
C ASP A 150 19.71 3.28 9.05
N GLY A 151 20.40 2.70 8.07
CA GLY A 151 20.90 1.32 8.11
C GLY A 151 19.86 0.24 7.82
N MET A 152 18.59 0.60 7.64
CA MET A 152 17.53 -0.31 7.20
C MET A 152 17.52 -0.41 5.67
N ASN A 153 17.09 -1.55 5.14
CA ASN A 153 17.03 -1.81 3.71
C ASN A 153 15.82 -2.68 3.38
N LEU A 154 14.83 -2.08 2.73
CA LEU A 154 13.61 -2.72 2.27
C LEU A 154 13.69 -2.96 0.78
N THR A 155 13.20 -4.09 0.28
CA THR A 155 13.08 -4.37 -1.15
C THR A 155 11.74 -5.01 -1.47
N LEU A 156 10.99 -4.41 -2.40
CA LEU A 156 9.77 -4.97 -2.97
C LEU A 156 10.00 -5.42 -4.41
N PRO A 157 9.54 -6.62 -4.80
CA PRO A 157 9.48 -7.02 -6.19
C PRO A 157 8.35 -6.28 -6.92
N ILE A 158 8.55 -6.07 -8.22
CA ILE A 158 7.56 -5.55 -9.16
C ILE A 158 7.43 -6.52 -10.32
N LYS A 159 6.19 -6.86 -10.66
CA LYS A 159 5.89 -7.63 -11.86
C LYS A 159 5.77 -6.71 -13.06
N LEU A 160 6.66 -6.87 -14.03
CA LEU A 160 6.63 -6.11 -15.29
C LEU A 160 5.86 -6.90 -16.34
N VAL A 161 4.91 -6.24 -17.01
CA VAL A 161 4.02 -6.89 -17.97
C VAL A 161 3.98 -6.09 -19.27
N PRO A 162 4.06 -6.73 -20.45
CA PRO A 162 3.81 -6.04 -21.72
C PRO A 162 2.41 -5.43 -21.72
N THR A 163 2.24 -4.33 -22.45
CA THR A 163 0.91 -3.79 -22.73
C THR A 163 -0.02 -4.87 -23.27
N PRO A 164 -1.29 -4.90 -22.80
CA PRO A 164 -2.33 -5.75 -23.39
C PRO A 164 -2.54 -5.50 -24.88
#